data_AF-A0A851AKN4-F1
#
_entry.id   AF-A0A851AKN4-F1
#
_cell.length_a   1.000
_cell.length_b   1.000
_cell.length_c   1.000
_cell.angle_alpha   90.00
_cell.angle_beta   90.00
_cell.angle_gamma   90.00
#
_symmetry.space_group_name_H-M   'P 1'
#
loop_
_entity.id
_entity.type
_entity.pdbx_description
1 polymer ?
#
loop_
_entity_poly.entity_id
_entity_poly.type
_entity_poly.pdbx_seq_one_letter_code
_entity_poly.pdbx_strand_id
1 'polypeptide(L)'
;EGIKAPCEDAQPLKGEGVKTPRPNSVSVQETPSRVVASARIPRNELVSCSQSAKIEKRVCSVPGCFMQDLSNPASHYVKYFKKYKEELAQKLYCLYNSTIFEQKLPEKMMITWNKKMRKTAGYCVTGQTEGPEAKRYARIELSEKVCDSAGR
;
A
#
# COMPACT_ATOMS: atom_id res chain seq x y z
N GLU A 1 -1.11 30.82 22.72
CA GLU A 1 -1.23 30.19 21.39
C GLU A 1 -2.60 29.53 21.21
N GLY A 2 -3.24 29.72 20.05
CA GLY A 2 -4.48 29.03 19.70
C GLY A 2 -4.21 27.80 18.84
N ILE A 3 -4.64 26.63 19.30
CA ILE A 3 -4.52 25.37 18.57
C ILE A 3 -5.64 25.34 17.53
N LYS A 4 -5.28 25.46 16.25
CA LYS A 4 -6.22 25.41 15.12
C LYS A 4 -6.22 24.00 14.55
N ALA A 5 -7.32 23.27 14.73
CA ALA A 5 -7.62 22.06 13.97
C ALA A 5 -8.22 22.44 12.60
N PRO A 6 -7.93 21.65 11.55
CA PRO A 6 -9.02 21.28 10.63
C PRO A 6 -8.84 19.82 10.11
N CYS A 7 -9.85 19.11 9.65
CA CYS A 7 -10.72 19.47 8.54
C CYS A 7 -12.06 18.71 8.60
N GLU A 8 -13.11 19.42 8.21
CA GLU A 8 -14.43 18.88 7.94
C GLU A 8 -14.52 18.18 6.56
N ASP A 9 -15.52 17.31 6.49
CA ASP A 9 -15.95 16.46 5.40
C ASP A 9 -16.17 17.16 4.04
N ALA A 10 -15.76 16.49 2.96
CA ALA A 10 -16.26 16.76 1.62
C ALA A 10 -16.44 15.44 0.84
N GLN A 11 -17.66 15.22 0.35
CA GLN A 11 -18.09 14.06 -0.42
C GLN A 11 -17.45 13.98 -1.83
N PRO A 12 -17.29 12.79 -2.44
CA PRO A 12 -16.75 12.65 -3.80
C PRO A 12 -17.84 12.75 -4.89
N LEU A 13 -17.58 13.60 -5.89
CA LEU A 13 -18.29 13.65 -7.17
C LEU A 13 -17.72 12.58 -8.14
N LYS A 14 -18.63 11.88 -8.83
CA LYS A 14 -18.36 10.89 -9.88
C LYS A 14 -17.83 11.54 -11.16
N GLY A 15 -16.89 10.88 -11.83
CA GLY A 15 -16.48 11.16 -13.22
C GLY A 15 -16.16 9.87 -13.97
N GLU A 16 -16.75 9.73 -15.16
CA GLU A 16 -16.72 8.57 -16.05
C GLU A 16 -15.36 8.35 -16.75
N GLY A 17 -15.18 7.11 -17.23
CA GLY A 17 -13.94 6.62 -17.80
C GLY A 17 -13.81 6.85 -19.31
N VAL A 18 -12.56 6.93 -19.76
CA VAL A 18 -12.18 6.82 -21.17
C VAL A 18 -11.03 5.81 -21.28
N LYS A 19 -11.18 4.85 -22.20
CA LYS A 19 -10.23 3.77 -22.51
C LYS A 19 -9.23 4.25 -23.57
N THR A 20 -7.96 3.86 -23.44
CA THR A 20 -6.99 3.89 -24.55
C THR A 20 -6.14 2.60 -24.59
N PRO A 21 -5.61 2.21 -25.78
CA PRO A 21 -5.18 0.84 -26.09
C PRO A 21 -3.72 0.54 -25.75
N ARG A 22 -3.40 -0.76 -25.60
CA ARG A 22 -2.05 -1.31 -25.41
C ARG A 22 -1.38 -1.60 -26.77
N PRO A 23 -0.06 -1.44 -26.91
CA PRO A 23 0.71 -2.16 -27.92
C PRO A 23 1.32 -3.46 -27.35
N ASN A 24 1.38 -4.48 -28.20
CA ASN A 24 1.84 -5.84 -27.92
C ASN A 24 3.32 -6.04 -28.34
N SER A 25 3.96 -6.96 -27.61
CA SER A 25 4.96 -7.98 -28.00
C SER A 25 6.15 -7.63 -28.92
N VAL A 26 7.36 -7.93 -28.44
CA VAL A 26 8.43 -8.54 -29.27
C VAL A 26 9.12 -9.66 -28.48
N SER A 27 9.28 -10.78 -29.19
CA SER A 27 9.92 -12.05 -28.84
C SER A 27 11.44 -11.98 -28.98
N VAL A 28 12.18 -12.62 -28.07
CA VAL A 28 13.61 -12.93 -28.27
C VAL A 28 13.82 -14.41 -27.94
N GLN A 29 14.61 -15.04 -28.80
CA GLN A 29 14.63 -16.47 -29.11
C GLN A 29 15.55 -17.29 -28.19
N GLU A 30 15.23 -18.59 -28.05
CA GLU A 30 15.97 -19.65 -27.33
C GLU A 30 17.24 -20.15 -28.04
N THR A 31 18.25 -20.63 -27.28
CA THR A 31 18.83 -22.02 -27.24
C THR A 31 20.18 -22.05 -26.47
N PRO A 32 20.79 -23.19 -26.09
CA PRO A 32 20.26 -24.52 -25.72
C PRO A 32 20.82 -25.09 -24.38
N SER A 33 20.17 -26.16 -23.91
CA SER A 33 20.49 -27.04 -22.77
C SER A 33 21.94 -27.52 -22.60
N ARG A 34 22.41 -27.56 -21.35
CA ARG A 34 23.31 -28.63 -20.85
C ARG A 34 22.71 -29.24 -19.59
N VAL A 35 22.38 -30.52 -19.69
CA VAL A 35 21.96 -31.40 -18.59
C VAL A 35 23.22 -31.85 -17.84
N VAL A 36 23.27 -31.67 -16.53
CA VAL A 36 24.15 -32.45 -15.65
C VAL A 36 23.34 -32.92 -14.45
N ALA A 37 23.41 -34.23 -14.23
CA ALA A 37 22.63 -34.96 -13.25
C ALA A 37 23.08 -34.71 -11.80
N SER A 38 22.07 -34.61 -10.95
CA SER A 38 21.97 -34.93 -9.52
C SER A 38 23.26 -35.19 -8.71
N ALA A 39 23.54 -34.28 -7.77
CA ALA A 39 24.16 -34.63 -6.50
C ALA A 39 23.10 -34.45 -5.39
N ARG A 40 22.68 -35.55 -4.77
CA ARG A 40 21.76 -35.55 -3.62
C ARG A 40 22.52 -35.02 -2.40
N ILE A 41 22.18 -33.80 -1.98
CA ILE A 41 22.66 -33.25 -0.71
C ILE A 41 21.84 -33.89 0.42
N PRO A 42 22.46 -34.41 1.50
CA PRO A 42 21.74 -34.97 2.63
C PRO A 42 20.79 -33.96 3.27
N ARG A 43 19.52 -34.35 3.39
CA ARG A 43 18.46 -33.66 4.14
C ARG A 43 18.87 -33.63 5.60
N ASN A 44 19.50 -32.55 6.05
CA ASN A 44 19.74 -32.33 7.47
C ASN A 44 18.50 -31.69 8.10
N GLU A 45 17.90 -32.46 9.00
CA GLU A 45 17.28 -32.01 10.25
C GLU A 45 16.31 -30.81 10.12
N LEU A 46 15.02 -31.15 10.07
CA LEU A 46 13.96 -30.26 10.54
C LEU A 46 14.27 -29.90 11.99
N VAL A 47 14.96 -28.78 12.19
CA VAL A 47 15.06 -28.13 13.50
C VAL A 47 13.66 -27.64 13.82
N SER A 48 12.93 -28.47 14.57
CA SER A 48 11.72 -28.07 15.27
C SER A 48 12.13 -27.02 16.30
N CYS A 49 12.07 -25.75 15.93
CA CYS A 49 12.17 -24.65 16.89
C CYS A 49 10.86 -24.59 17.70
N SER A 50 10.73 -25.52 18.64
CA SER A 50 9.77 -25.48 19.74
C SER A 50 10.32 -24.50 20.79
N GLN A 51 10.38 -23.22 20.44
CA GLN A 51 10.60 -22.17 21.42
C GLN A 51 9.33 -21.33 21.43
N SER A 52 8.51 -21.57 22.46
CA SER A 52 7.54 -20.60 22.96
C SER A 52 8.33 -19.40 23.48
N ALA A 53 8.87 -18.61 22.55
CA ALA A 53 9.43 -17.32 22.84
C ALA A 53 8.24 -16.43 23.20
N LYS A 54 8.20 -15.97 24.46
CA LYS A 54 7.33 -14.86 24.84
C LYS A 54 7.59 -13.76 23.82
N ILE A 55 6.60 -13.46 22.98
CA ILE A 55 6.68 -12.36 22.02
C ILE A 55 6.65 -11.09 22.85
N GLU A 56 7.81 -10.60 23.26
CA GLU A 56 7.93 -9.24 23.75
C GLU A 56 7.51 -8.32 22.61
N LYS A 57 6.43 -7.57 22.83
CA LYS A 57 5.93 -6.58 21.87
C LYS A 57 6.98 -5.50 21.73
N ARG A 58 7.78 -5.57 20.66
CA ARG A 58 8.65 -4.48 20.22
C ARG A 58 7.78 -3.25 19.98
N VAL A 59 7.99 -2.19 20.76
CA VAL A 59 7.29 -0.91 20.61
C VAL A 59 7.92 -0.13 19.46
N CYS A 60 7.10 0.59 18.70
CA CYS A 60 7.52 1.35 17.54
C CYS A 60 8.12 2.68 18.04
N SER A 61 9.36 3.01 17.68
CA SER A 61 10.00 4.26 18.12
C SER A 61 9.50 5.51 17.38
N VAL A 62 8.69 5.33 16.34
CA VAL A 62 8.17 6.43 15.53
C VAL A 62 7.05 7.14 16.31
N PRO A 63 7.15 8.47 16.55
CA PRO A 63 6.11 9.22 17.24
C PRO A 63 4.76 9.11 16.52
N GLY A 64 3.67 8.88 17.27
CA GLY A 64 2.33 8.72 16.69
C GLY A 64 2.14 7.44 15.86
N CYS A 65 3.08 6.49 15.91
CA CYS A 65 2.98 5.20 15.23
C CYS A 65 1.86 4.35 15.84
N PHE A 66 0.77 4.19 15.11
CA PHE A 66 -0.38 3.34 15.49
C PHE A 66 -0.33 1.96 14.81
N MET A 67 0.82 1.59 14.22
CA MET A 67 0.96 0.33 13.47
C MET A 67 0.77 -0.91 14.35
N GLN A 68 1.07 -0.82 15.65
CA GLN A 68 0.76 -1.89 16.61
C GLN A 68 -0.74 -2.20 16.69
N ASP A 69 -1.60 -1.18 16.56
CA ASP A 69 -3.05 -1.37 16.63
C ASP A 69 -3.55 -2.21 15.45
N LEU A 70 -2.87 -2.15 14.30
CA LEU A 70 -3.19 -2.96 13.13
C LEU A 70 -2.80 -4.44 13.31
N SER A 71 -1.94 -4.74 14.30
CA SER A 71 -1.61 -6.12 14.69
C SER A 71 -2.59 -6.70 15.71
N ASN A 72 -3.49 -5.88 16.27
CA ASN A 72 -4.50 -6.31 17.22
C ASN A 72 -5.80 -6.68 16.48
N PRO A 73 -6.25 -7.95 16.48
CA PRO A 73 -7.49 -8.33 15.82
C PRO A 73 -8.74 -7.65 16.40
N ALA A 74 -8.67 -7.15 17.64
CA ALA A 74 -9.76 -6.40 18.27
C ALA A 74 -9.81 -4.92 17.82
N SER A 75 -8.81 -4.42 17.10
CA SER A 75 -8.79 -3.04 16.58
C SER A 75 -9.93 -2.83 15.59
N HIS A 76 -10.55 -1.64 15.62
CA HIS A 76 -11.65 -1.29 14.74
C HIS A 76 -11.22 -1.29 13.27
N TYR A 77 -9.99 -0.91 12.96
CA TYR A 77 -9.44 -0.96 11.60
C TYR A 77 -9.34 -2.40 11.08
N VAL A 78 -9.03 -3.36 11.94
CA VAL A 78 -8.95 -4.79 11.55
C VAL A 78 -10.35 -5.37 11.45
N LYS A 79 -11.17 -5.20 12.49
CA LYS A 79 -12.51 -5.78 12.59
C LYS A 79 -13.49 -5.22 11.55
N TYR A 80 -13.40 -3.93 11.26
CA TYR A 80 -14.33 -3.21 10.38
C TYR A 80 -13.60 -2.56 9.20
N PHE A 81 -12.57 -3.23 8.68
CA PHE A 81 -11.70 -2.69 7.62
C PHE A 81 -12.46 -2.03 6.47
N LYS A 82 -13.46 -2.71 5.90
CA LYS A 82 -14.23 -2.19 4.75
C LYS A 82 -14.91 -0.84 5.01
N LYS A 83 -15.23 -0.53 6.27
CA LYS A 83 -15.85 0.74 6.69
C LYS A 83 -14.80 1.84 6.91
N TYR A 84 -13.62 1.48 7.39
CA TYR A 84 -12.59 2.42 7.83
C TYR A 84 -11.37 2.50 6.89
N LYS A 85 -11.36 1.77 5.78
CA LYS A 85 -10.20 1.67 4.88
C LYS A 85 -9.79 3.02 4.28
N GLU A 86 -10.75 3.89 3.99
CA GLU A 86 -10.48 5.24 3.47
C GLU A 86 -9.78 6.10 4.53
N GLU A 87 -10.33 6.14 5.74
CA GLU A 87 -9.74 6.85 6.88
C GLU A 87 -8.35 6.31 7.22
N LEU A 88 -8.23 4.98 7.29
CA LEU A 88 -6.98 4.30 7.58
C LEU A 88 -5.90 4.63 6.54
N ALA A 89 -6.24 4.61 5.25
CA ALA A 89 -5.30 4.95 4.19
C ALA A 89 -4.78 6.38 4.32
N GLN A 90 -5.66 7.34 4.65
CA GLN A 90 -5.26 8.72 4.91
C GLN A 90 -4.39 8.85 6.16
N LYS A 91 -4.73 8.15 7.24
CA LYS A 91 -3.94 8.17 8.47
C LYS A 91 -2.54 7.59 8.27
N LEU A 92 -2.44 6.50 7.50
CA LEU A 92 -1.16 5.90 7.10
C LEU A 92 -0.36 6.86 6.22
N TYR A 93 -1.01 7.53 5.26
CA TYR A 93 -0.36 8.54 4.43
C TYR A 93 0.26 9.66 5.27
N CYS A 94 -0.50 10.23 6.20
CA CYS A 94 -0.01 11.30 7.07
C CYS A 94 1.17 10.84 7.93
N LEU A 95 1.10 9.62 8.50
CA LEU A 95 2.21 9.04 9.27
C LEU A 95 3.46 8.91 8.40
N TYR A 96 3.35 8.31 7.22
CA TYR A 96 4.52 8.12 6.35
C TYR A 96 5.06 9.43 5.80
N ASN A 97 4.19 10.37 5.41
CA ASN A 97 4.64 11.66 4.90
C ASN A 97 5.43 12.43 5.96
N SER A 98 4.93 12.47 7.20
CA SER A 98 5.61 13.18 8.29
C SER A 98 6.89 12.49 8.78
N THR A 99 6.95 11.16 8.77
CA THR A 99 8.04 10.41 9.42
C THR A 99 9.09 9.86 8.46
N ILE A 100 8.72 9.54 7.21
CA ILE A 100 9.61 8.93 6.22
C ILE A 100 9.94 9.91 5.10
N PHE A 101 8.96 10.68 4.65
CA PHE A 101 9.14 11.62 3.54
C PHE A 101 9.43 13.05 3.99
N GLU A 102 9.56 13.31 5.29
CA GLU A 102 9.90 14.64 5.84
C GLU A 102 8.97 15.75 5.32
N GLN A 103 7.68 15.44 5.15
CA GLN A 103 6.66 16.34 4.61
C GLN A 103 6.95 16.85 3.18
N LYS A 104 7.75 16.12 2.41
CA LYS A 104 8.05 16.47 1.01
C LYS A 104 6.94 16.07 0.03
N LEU A 105 5.97 15.26 0.45
CA LEU A 105 4.79 14.97 -0.34
C LEU A 105 3.66 15.96 -0.03
N PRO A 106 2.72 16.19 -0.96
CA PRO A 106 1.63 17.14 -0.76
C PRO A 106 0.81 16.85 0.50
N GLU A 107 0.51 17.87 1.31
CA GLU A 107 -0.27 17.68 2.55
C GLU A 107 -1.57 16.88 2.34
N LYS A 108 -2.25 17.14 1.21
CA LYS A 108 -3.45 16.43 0.78
C LYS A 108 -3.20 15.64 -0.49
N MET A 109 -2.82 14.37 -0.34
CA MET A 109 -2.69 13.43 -1.45
C MET A 109 -4.04 12.77 -1.76
N MET A 110 -4.41 12.72 -3.03
CA MET A 110 -5.61 11.99 -3.46
C MET A 110 -5.32 10.48 -3.41
N ILE A 111 -6.12 9.76 -2.62
CA ILE A 111 -6.07 8.29 -2.51
C ILE A 111 -7.44 7.75 -2.86
N THR A 112 -7.51 6.87 -3.87
CA THR A 112 -8.76 6.29 -4.37
C THR A 112 -8.72 4.77 -4.33
N TRP A 113 -9.89 4.16 -4.11
CA TRP A 113 -10.04 2.71 -4.04
C TRP A 113 -10.67 2.16 -5.32
N ASN A 114 -9.93 1.33 -6.04
CA ASN A 114 -10.32 0.70 -7.29
C ASN A 114 -10.89 -0.71 -7.06
N LYS A 115 -12.20 -0.86 -7.31
CA LYS A 115 -12.97 -2.11 -7.18
C LYS A 115 -12.60 -3.19 -8.19
N LYS A 116 -12.03 -2.81 -9.34
CA LYS A 116 -11.77 -3.69 -10.48
C LYS A 116 -10.33 -4.19 -10.53
N MET A 117 -9.40 -3.52 -9.84
CA MET A 117 -7.99 -3.89 -9.84
C MET A 117 -7.76 -5.18 -9.07
N ARG A 118 -7.14 -6.19 -9.72
CA ARG A 118 -6.85 -7.50 -9.11
C ARG A 118 -5.40 -7.97 -9.29
N LYS A 119 -4.62 -7.26 -10.10
CA LYS A 119 -3.24 -7.67 -10.45
C LYS A 119 -2.19 -7.10 -9.49
N THR A 120 -2.46 -5.94 -8.93
CA THR A 120 -1.56 -5.23 -8.01
C THR A 120 -2.34 -4.67 -6.84
N ALA A 121 -1.65 -4.44 -5.72
CA ALA A 121 -2.20 -3.79 -4.53
C ALA A 121 -2.49 -2.30 -4.75
N GLY A 122 -1.73 -1.65 -5.62
CA GLY A 122 -1.90 -0.25 -5.95
C GLY A 122 -1.03 0.20 -7.13
N TYR A 123 -1.22 1.45 -7.55
CA TYR A 123 -0.32 2.17 -8.45
C TYR A 123 -0.45 3.69 -8.24
N CYS A 124 0.52 4.45 -8.74
CA CYS A 124 0.42 5.91 -8.79
C CYS A 124 -0.05 6.35 -10.18
N VAL A 125 -0.92 7.36 -10.21
CA VAL A 125 -1.23 8.10 -11.43
C VAL A 125 -0.60 9.46 -11.31
N THR A 126 0.27 9.78 -12.27
CA THR A 126 0.89 11.10 -12.39
C THR A 126 0.40 11.79 -13.64
N GLY A 127 0.30 13.11 -13.62
CA GLY A 127 -0.09 13.88 -14.78
C GLY A 127 0.22 15.35 -14.62
N GLN A 128 -0.31 16.14 -15.54
CA GLN A 128 -0.22 17.59 -15.53
C GLN A 128 -1.61 18.14 -15.83
N THR A 129 -2.03 19.18 -15.11
CA THR A 129 -3.32 19.84 -15.36
C THR A 129 -3.26 20.61 -16.68
N GLU A 130 -4.39 20.74 -17.35
CA GLU A 130 -4.50 21.54 -18.56
C GLU A 130 -4.54 23.04 -18.24
N GLY A 131 -4.10 23.87 -19.17
CA GLY A 131 -4.17 25.33 -19.08
C GLY A 131 -2.83 26.05 -18.93
N PRO A 132 -2.85 27.39 -18.92
CA PRO A 132 -1.64 28.22 -18.87
C PRO A 132 -0.83 28.05 -17.58
N GLU A 133 -1.45 27.59 -16.49
CA GLU A 133 -0.82 27.35 -15.19
C GLU A 133 -0.75 25.84 -14.89
N ALA A 134 -0.29 25.07 -15.88
CA ALA A 134 -0.24 23.61 -15.82
C ALA A 134 0.61 23.10 -14.63
N LYS A 135 -0.04 22.48 -13.65
CA LYS A 135 0.59 21.93 -12.44
C LYS A 135 0.70 20.42 -12.55
N ARG A 136 1.88 19.89 -12.19
CA ARG A 136 2.05 18.44 -12.06
C ARG A 136 1.29 17.93 -10.85
N TYR A 137 0.68 16.76 -11.00
CA TYR A 137 -0.02 16.09 -9.91
C TYR A 137 0.35 14.61 -9.85
N ALA A 138 0.12 14.04 -8.67
CA ALA A 138 0.17 12.61 -8.44
C ALA A 138 -1.03 12.21 -7.57
N ARG A 139 -1.56 11.01 -7.78
CA ARG A 139 -2.58 10.38 -6.93
C ARG A 139 -2.27 8.89 -6.77
N ILE A 140 -2.74 8.31 -5.67
CA ILE A 140 -2.55 6.90 -5.31
C ILE A 140 -3.85 6.17 -5.58
N GLU A 141 -3.78 5.05 -6.30
CA GLU A 141 -4.89 4.13 -6.53
C GLU A 141 -4.60 2.82 -5.77
N LEU A 142 -5.51 2.40 -4.90
CA LEU A 142 -5.41 1.17 -4.10
C LEU A 142 -6.46 0.15 -4.56
N SER A 143 -6.13 -1.14 -4.49
CA SER A 143 -7.04 -2.21 -4.89
C SER A 143 -7.91 -2.64 -3.71
N GLU A 144 -9.23 -2.63 -3.89
CA GLU A 144 -10.13 -3.26 -2.93
C GLU A 144 -10.06 -4.80 -2.92
N LYS A 145 -9.48 -5.41 -3.95
CA LYS A 145 -9.43 -6.87 -4.10
C LYS A 145 -8.13 -7.48 -3.59
N VAL A 146 -7.10 -6.66 -3.42
CA VAL A 146 -5.79 -7.10 -2.93
C VAL A 146 -5.51 -6.55 -1.54
N CYS A 147 -5.87 -5.29 -1.27
CA CYS A 147 -5.80 -4.70 0.06
C CYS A 147 -7.17 -4.86 0.76
N ASP A 148 -7.49 -6.08 1.20
CA ASP A 148 -8.82 -6.44 1.73
C ASP A 148 -8.86 -6.59 3.27
N SER A 149 -7.75 -6.33 3.95
CA SER A 149 -7.65 -6.27 5.41
C SER A 149 -6.62 -5.20 5.86
N ALA A 150 -6.67 -4.80 7.14
CA ALA A 150 -5.75 -3.82 7.73
C ALA A 150 -4.46 -4.42 8.31
N GLY A 151 -4.49 -5.71 8.63
CA GLY A 151 -3.39 -6.43 9.27
C GLY A 151 -2.46 -7.11 8.27
N ARG A 152 -1.52 -7.90 8.79
CA ARG A 152 -0.67 -8.82 8.03
C ARG A 152 -1.11 -10.26 8.26
#